data_AF-A0A4R1SBW1-F1
#
_entry.id   AF-A0A4R1SBW1-F1
#
_cell.length_a   1.000
_cell.length_b   1.000
_cell.length_c   1.000
_cell.angle_alpha   90.00
_cell.angle_beta   90.00
_cell.angle_gamma   90.00
#
_symmetry.space_group_name_H-M   'P 1'
#
loop_
_entity.id
_entity.type
_entity.pdbx_description
1 polymer ?
#
loop_
_entity_poly.entity_id
_entity_poly.type
_entity_poly.pdbx_seq_one_letter_code
_entity_poly.pdbx_strand_id
1 'polypeptide(L)'
;MIYQFKTKRQLMAELRDMRRLNFFYAQVLQVRSEANRFLVKQFRQLTHKYRLAYIHTYTGFLVCRNRNWVFDQVSLSFAHLFGYDDVAELEGMPVVRVFPAERYPEFLERLDAAASGEMVLRSDGLRKDGERLPLLMTIKPIQDSPFHERYYLLNVSNLIGLNESSPRAADLISV
;
A
#
# COMPACT_ATOMS: atom_id res chain seq x y z
N MET A 1 -55.80 -21.66 26.45
CA MET A 1 -55.03 -20.84 25.50
C MET A 1 -55.78 -20.89 24.17
N ILE A 2 -56.57 -19.85 23.83
CA ILE A 2 -57.50 -19.90 22.69
C ILE A 2 -56.77 -19.42 21.44
N TYR A 3 -56.54 -20.32 20.48
CA TYR A 3 -56.10 -19.96 19.14
C TYR A 3 -57.26 -19.29 18.40
N GLN A 4 -57.15 -18.00 18.10
CA GLN A 4 -58.09 -17.34 17.19
C GLN A 4 -57.74 -17.69 15.73
N PHE A 5 -58.65 -18.35 15.03
CA PHE A 5 -58.52 -18.63 13.61
C PHE A 5 -58.74 -17.35 12.79
N LYS A 6 -57.72 -16.93 12.04
CA LYS A 6 -57.83 -15.81 11.10
C LYS A 6 -58.78 -16.16 9.96
N THR A 7 -59.58 -15.19 9.53
CA THR A 7 -60.43 -15.37 8.35
C THR A 7 -59.59 -15.43 7.07
N LYS A 8 -60.10 -16.11 6.04
CA LYS A 8 -59.45 -16.18 4.71
C LYS A 8 -59.08 -14.80 4.16
N ARG A 9 -59.90 -13.77 4.43
CA ARG A 9 -59.66 -12.39 4.01
C ARG A 9 -58.47 -11.75 4.74
N GLN A 10 -58.34 -11.99 6.05
CA GLN A 10 -57.19 -11.55 6.85
C GLN A 10 -55.91 -12.25 6.40
N LEU A 11 -55.96 -13.57 6.17
CA LEU A 11 -54.80 -14.34 5.69
C LEU A 11 -54.32 -13.86 4.31
N MET A 12 -55.26 -13.54 3.41
CA MET A 12 -54.95 -13.03 2.07
C MET A 12 -54.40 -11.60 2.07
N ALA A 13 -54.80 -10.77 3.04
CA ALA A 13 -54.22 -9.44 3.24
C ALA A 13 -52.77 -9.54 3.71
N GLU A 14 -52.50 -10.37 4.73
CA GLU A 14 -51.13 -10.60 5.24
C GLU A 14 -50.20 -11.19 4.17
N LEU A 15 -50.68 -12.15 3.38
CA LEU A 15 -49.92 -12.71 2.25
C LEU A 15 -49.59 -11.66 1.19
N ARG A 16 -50.50 -10.69 0.94
CA ARG A 16 -50.26 -9.59 0.00
C ARG A 16 -49.21 -8.62 0.53
N ASP A 17 -49.26 -8.31 1.82
CA ASP A 17 -48.27 -7.44 2.47
C ASP A 17 -46.89 -8.11 2.57
N MET A 18 -46.83 -9.41 2.89
CA MET A 18 -45.59 -10.19 2.83
C MET A 18 -44.98 -10.21 1.42
N ARG A 19 -45.78 -10.38 0.36
CA ARG A 19 -45.29 -10.35 -1.02
C ARG A 19 -44.73 -8.97 -1.39
N ARG A 20 -45.37 -7.89 -0.95
CA ARG A 20 -44.88 -6.52 -1.14
C ARG A 20 -43.55 -6.29 -0.41
N LEU A 21 -43.45 -6.76 0.84
CA LEU A 21 -42.23 -6.65 1.63
C LEU A 21 -41.07 -7.45 1.02
N ASN A 22 -41.32 -8.68 0.58
CA ASN A 22 -40.32 -9.51 -0.10
C ASN A 22 -39.86 -8.89 -1.42
N PHE A 23 -40.78 -8.32 -2.20
CA PHE A 23 -40.45 -7.62 -3.43
C PHE A 23 -39.57 -6.39 -3.16
N PHE A 24 -39.93 -5.59 -2.15
CA PHE A 24 -39.12 -4.45 -1.73
C PHE A 24 -37.72 -4.88 -1.25
N TYR A 25 -37.63 -5.95 -0.46
CA TYR A 25 -36.36 -6.49 0.01
C TYR A 25 -35.46 -6.96 -1.14
N ALA A 26 -36.05 -7.63 -2.15
CA ALA A 26 -35.34 -8.05 -3.35
C ALA A 26 -34.78 -6.85 -4.14
N GLN A 27 -35.55 -5.76 -4.25
CA GLN A 27 -35.10 -4.52 -4.91
C GLN A 27 -33.91 -3.89 -4.18
N VAL A 28 -33.97 -3.79 -2.85
CA VAL A 28 -32.87 -3.25 -2.04
C VAL A 28 -31.60 -4.08 -2.18
N LEU A 29 -31.72 -5.42 -2.14
CA LEU A 29 -30.59 -6.33 -2.36
C LEU A 29 -30.01 -6.18 -3.77
N GLN A 30 -30.85 -6.01 -4.78
CA GLN A 30 -30.42 -5.81 -6.15
C GLN A 30 -29.58 -4.54 -6.29
N VAL A 31 -30.09 -3.40 -5.81
CA VAL A 31 -29.37 -2.10 -5.83
C VAL A 31 -28.04 -2.20 -5.08
N ARG A 32 -28.02 -2.83 -3.91
CA ARG A 32 -26.77 -3.07 -3.15
C ARG A 32 -25.79 -3.93 -3.95
N SER A 33 -26.26 -4.97 -4.63
CA SER A 33 -25.41 -5.85 -5.44
C SER A 33 -24.78 -5.10 -6.63
N GLU A 34 -25.55 -4.21 -7.25
CA GLU A 34 -25.11 -3.40 -8.38
C GLU A 34 -24.06 -2.37 -7.93
N ALA A 35 -24.31 -1.68 -6.81
CA ALA A 35 -23.36 -0.76 -6.20
C ALA A 35 -22.04 -1.47 -5.83
N ASN A 36 -22.12 -2.65 -5.20
CA ASN A 36 -20.93 -3.45 -4.87
C ASN A 36 -20.14 -3.86 -6.12
N ARG A 37 -20.82 -4.36 -7.17
CA ARG A 37 -20.16 -4.71 -8.44
C ARG A 37 -19.47 -3.50 -9.06
N PHE A 38 -20.12 -2.34 -9.05
CA PHE A 38 -19.56 -1.11 -9.57
C PHE A 38 -18.31 -0.68 -8.78
N LEU A 39 -18.39 -0.66 -7.45
CA LEU A 39 -17.27 -0.29 -6.57
C LEU A 39 -16.09 -1.25 -6.74
N VAL A 40 -16.32 -2.56 -6.78
CA VAL A 40 -15.28 -3.57 -7.02
C VAL A 40 -14.60 -3.34 -8.36
N LYS A 41 -15.37 -3.00 -9.41
CA LYS A 41 -14.83 -2.70 -10.74
C LYS A 41 -13.96 -1.44 -10.72
N GLN A 42 -14.44 -0.36 -10.10
CA GLN A 42 -13.67 0.89 -9.98
C GLN A 42 -12.38 0.68 -9.18
N PHE A 43 -12.47 -0.02 -8.05
CA PHE A 43 -11.31 -0.35 -7.23
C PHE A 43 -10.28 -1.13 -8.02
N ARG A 44 -10.70 -2.20 -8.72
CA ARG A 44 -9.80 -3.00 -9.57
C ARG A 44 -9.09 -2.15 -10.64
N GLN A 45 -9.78 -1.20 -11.27
CA GLN A 45 -9.18 -0.31 -12.27
C GLN A 45 -8.13 0.62 -11.67
N LEU A 46 -8.43 1.24 -10.53
CA LEU A 46 -7.48 2.10 -9.82
C LEU A 46 -6.27 1.29 -9.34
N THR A 47 -6.50 0.15 -8.68
CA THR A 47 -5.43 -0.73 -8.22
C THR A 47 -4.55 -1.18 -9.39
N HIS A 48 -5.12 -1.56 -10.53
CA HIS A 48 -4.32 -1.97 -11.69
C HIS A 48 -3.44 -0.81 -12.20
N LYS A 49 -4.02 0.39 -12.37
CA LYS A 49 -3.28 1.57 -12.85
C LYS A 49 -2.11 1.92 -11.93
N TYR A 50 -2.33 2.00 -10.62
CA TYR A 50 -1.28 2.37 -9.67
C TYR A 50 -0.29 1.23 -9.41
N ARG A 51 -0.73 -0.02 -9.48
CA ARG A 51 0.16 -1.19 -9.38
C ARG A 51 1.13 -1.25 -10.55
N LEU A 52 0.71 -0.94 -11.77
CA LEU A 52 1.63 -0.87 -12.90
C LEU A 52 2.68 0.23 -12.71
N ALA A 53 2.29 1.40 -12.21
CA ALA A 53 3.24 2.46 -11.88
C ALA A 53 4.22 2.05 -10.77
N TYR A 54 3.77 1.23 -9.81
CA TYR A 54 4.61 0.72 -8.72
C TYR A 54 5.56 -0.41 -9.15
N ILE A 55 5.16 -1.24 -10.13
CA ILE A 55 5.92 -2.41 -10.59
C ILE A 55 6.88 -2.08 -11.74
N HIS A 56 6.54 -1.14 -12.63
CA HIS A 56 7.31 -0.89 -13.86
C HIS A 56 8.26 0.31 -13.78
N THR A 57 8.45 0.89 -12.61
CA THR A 57 9.47 1.94 -12.42
C THR A 57 10.85 1.33 -12.25
N TYR A 58 11.86 2.01 -12.80
CA TYR A 58 13.28 1.70 -12.58
C TYR A 58 13.71 1.86 -11.12
N THR A 59 12.92 2.60 -10.37
CA THR A 59 13.05 2.84 -8.94
C THR A 59 12.29 1.79 -8.15
N GLY A 60 12.90 1.29 -7.07
CA GLY A 60 12.23 0.48 -6.07
C GLY A 60 11.42 1.34 -5.10
N PHE A 61 10.25 0.86 -4.70
CA PHE A 61 9.42 1.51 -3.70
C PHE A 61 9.17 0.57 -2.54
N LEU A 62 9.09 1.12 -1.33
CA LEU A 62 8.62 0.40 -0.15
C LEU A 62 7.77 1.30 0.72
N VAL A 63 6.86 0.69 1.48
CA VAL A 63 6.13 1.30 2.58
C VAL A 63 6.58 0.62 3.85
N CYS A 64 6.95 1.40 4.86
CA CYS A 64 7.30 0.87 6.18
C CYS A 64 6.47 1.53 7.29
N ARG A 65 6.28 0.75 8.37
CA ARG A 65 5.58 1.19 9.58
C ARG A 65 6.58 1.66 10.62
N ASN A 66 6.27 2.78 11.28
CA ASN A 66 7.13 3.40 12.29
C ASN A 66 7.47 2.44 13.46
N ARG A 67 6.51 1.64 13.92
CA ARG A 67 6.60 0.94 15.22
C ARG A 67 7.80 0.00 15.37
N ASN A 68 8.34 -0.54 14.27
CA ASN A 68 9.53 -1.42 14.25
C ASN A 68 10.34 -1.31 12.95
N TRP A 69 10.06 -0.31 12.10
CA TRP A 69 10.68 -0.17 10.77
C TRP A 69 10.68 -1.46 9.97
N VAL A 70 9.54 -2.13 9.91
CA VAL A 70 9.36 -3.35 9.12
C VAL A 70 8.85 -3.01 7.73
N PHE A 71 9.27 -3.77 6.72
CA PHE A 71 8.67 -3.73 5.40
C PHE A 71 7.19 -4.09 5.52
N ASP A 72 6.32 -3.15 5.19
CA ASP A 72 4.88 -3.39 5.13
C ASP A 72 4.47 -3.83 3.73
N GLN A 73 4.90 -3.08 2.73
CA GLN A 73 4.73 -3.42 1.32
C GLN A 73 5.99 -3.03 0.54
N VAL A 74 6.31 -3.82 -0.48
CA VAL A 74 7.52 -3.65 -1.28
C VAL A 74 7.20 -3.86 -2.75
N SER A 75 7.84 -3.07 -3.62
CA SER A 75 7.68 -3.23 -5.07
C SER A 75 8.56 -4.34 -5.59
N LEU A 76 8.12 -4.95 -6.69
CA LEU A 76 8.95 -5.95 -7.37
C LEU A 76 10.28 -5.35 -7.85
N SER A 77 10.28 -4.10 -8.30
CA SER A 77 11.52 -3.38 -8.64
C SER A 77 12.44 -3.23 -7.44
N PHE A 78 11.91 -3.01 -6.22
CA PHE A 78 12.73 -2.98 -5.01
C PHE A 78 13.33 -4.35 -4.72
N ALA A 79 12.52 -5.42 -4.77
CA ALA A 79 13.02 -6.79 -4.56
C ALA A 79 14.17 -7.12 -5.52
N HIS A 80 13.96 -6.91 -6.83
CA HIS A 80 14.99 -7.12 -7.83
C HIS A 80 16.22 -6.22 -7.64
N LEU A 81 16.01 -4.95 -7.24
CA LEU A 81 17.10 -4.02 -6.94
C LEU A 81 18.02 -4.56 -5.84
N PHE A 82 17.48 -5.31 -4.88
CA PHE A 82 18.24 -5.94 -3.81
C PHE A 82 18.54 -7.44 -4.04
N GLY A 83 18.23 -8.00 -5.21
CA GLY A 83 18.52 -9.39 -5.55
C GLY A 83 17.57 -10.43 -4.93
N TYR A 84 16.34 -10.03 -4.60
CA TYR A 84 15.26 -10.91 -4.19
C TYR A 84 14.35 -11.21 -5.38
N ASP A 85 13.92 -12.46 -5.53
CA ASP A 85 13.03 -12.90 -6.61
C ASP A 85 11.54 -12.73 -6.25
N ASP A 86 11.21 -12.70 -4.95
CA ASP A 86 9.85 -12.52 -4.44
C ASP A 86 9.81 -11.42 -3.38
N VAL A 87 8.78 -10.59 -3.43
CA VAL A 87 8.50 -9.54 -2.44
C VAL A 87 8.12 -10.13 -1.08
N ALA A 88 7.53 -11.33 -1.07
CA ALA A 88 7.11 -12.01 0.16
C ALA A 88 8.30 -12.34 1.09
N GLU A 89 9.52 -12.43 0.55
CA GLU A 89 10.74 -12.61 1.36
C GLU A 89 11.11 -11.38 2.19
N LEU A 90 10.67 -10.20 1.77
CA LEU A 90 10.98 -8.92 2.39
C LEU A 90 9.87 -8.48 3.35
N GLU A 91 8.61 -8.79 3.07
CA GLU A 91 7.48 -8.39 3.91
C GLU A 91 7.64 -8.88 5.37
N GLY A 92 7.46 -7.96 6.32
CA GLY A 92 7.65 -8.22 7.75
C GLY A 92 9.11 -8.23 8.23
N MET A 93 10.09 -8.26 7.32
CA MET A 93 11.51 -8.13 7.70
C MET A 93 11.81 -6.70 8.21
N PRO A 94 12.72 -6.51 9.18
CA PRO A 94 13.22 -5.19 9.53
C PRO A 94 13.96 -4.55 8.34
N VAL A 95 13.61 -3.30 8.00
CA VAL A 95 14.19 -2.54 6.89
C VAL A 95 15.71 -2.42 7.03
N VAL A 96 16.23 -2.34 8.25
CA VAL A 96 17.68 -2.31 8.51
C VAL A 96 18.44 -3.50 7.91
N ARG A 97 17.79 -4.65 7.65
CA ARG A 97 18.47 -5.85 7.10
C ARG A 97 19.02 -5.66 5.70
N VAL A 98 18.50 -4.71 4.92
CA VAL A 98 19.02 -4.36 3.59
C VAL A 98 20.06 -3.24 3.64
N PHE A 99 20.53 -2.86 4.83
CA PHE A 99 21.61 -1.90 5.03
C PHE A 99 22.82 -2.57 5.72
N PRO A 100 24.03 -2.04 5.54
CA PRO A 100 25.18 -2.41 6.36
C PRO A 100 24.94 -2.08 7.83
N ALA A 101 25.39 -2.96 8.74
CA ALA A 101 25.14 -2.81 10.18
C ALA A 101 25.69 -1.50 10.76
N GLU A 102 26.82 -1.03 10.23
CA GLU A 102 27.43 0.23 10.63
C GLU A 102 26.61 1.47 10.25
N ARG A 103 25.65 1.33 9.32
CA ARG A 103 24.74 2.42 8.90
C ARG A 103 23.44 2.47 9.67
N TYR A 104 23.16 1.51 10.56
CA TYR A 104 21.87 1.44 11.26
C TYR A 104 21.59 2.68 12.11
N PRO A 105 22.53 3.20 12.92
CA PRO A 105 22.26 4.38 13.74
C PRO A 105 21.93 5.60 12.87
N GLU A 106 22.74 5.85 11.84
CA GLU A 106 22.52 6.95 10.89
C GLU A 106 21.15 6.82 10.21
N PHE A 107 20.79 5.62 9.75
CA PHE A 107 19.51 5.40 9.07
C PHE A 107 18.31 5.71 9.99
N LEU A 108 18.36 5.27 11.26
CA LEU A 108 17.30 5.55 12.23
C LEU A 108 17.20 7.06 12.53
N GLU A 109 18.32 7.75 12.72
CA GLU A 109 18.33 9.21 12.91
C GLU A 109 17.71 9.96 11.73
N ARG A 110 18.01 9.53 10.49
CA ARG A 110 17.44 10.12 9.28
C ARG A 110 15.93 9.90 9.17
N LEU A 111 15.46 8.72 9.56
CA LEU A 111 14.03 8.41 9.57
C LEU A 111 13.24 9.25 10.58
N ASP A 112 13.80 9.47 11.77
CA ASP A 112 13.22 10.36 12.76
C ASP A 112 13.17 11.80 12.26
N ALA A 113 14.24 12.28 11.61
CA ALA A 113 14.25 13.59 10.99
C ALA A 113 13.23 13.72 9.83
N ALA A 114 13.02 12.66 9.05
CA ALA A 114 11.99 12.60 8.01
C ALA A 114 10.56 12.65 8.56
N ALA A 115 10.35 12.51 9.89
CA ALA A 115 9.06 12.78 10.49
C ALA A 115 8.59 14.24 10.31
N SER A 116 9.52 15.17 10.04
CA SER A 116 9.24 16.59 9.82
C SER A 116 8.87 16.95 8.37
N GLY A 117 9.04 16.04 7.42
CA GLY A 117 8.84 16.32 6.00
C GLY A 117 9.56 15.33 5.09
N GLU A 118 9.53 15.60 3.78
CA GLU A 118 10.26 14.81 2.79
C GLU A 118 11.78 14.98 2.97
N MET A 119 12.52 13.87 2.88
CA MET A 119 13.98 13.85 3.00
C MET A 119 14.59 13.06 1.84
N VAL A 120 15.65 13.61 1.24
CA VAL A 120 16.47 12.90 0.24
C VAL A 120 17.84 12.63 0.86
N LEU A 121 18.34 11.40 0.74
CA LEU A 121 19.66 11.03 1.27
C LEU A 121 20.36 9.98 0.41
N ARG A 122 21.70 10.01 0.46
CA ARG A 122 22.56 8.99 -0.14
C ARG A 122 22.97 7.99 0.94
N SER A 123 22.97 6.71 0.62
CA SER A 123 23.41 5.64 1.53
C SER A 123 23.93 4.44 0.75
N ASP A 124 24.35 3.42 1.47
CA ASP A 124 24.72 2.12 0.90
C ASP A 124 23.71 1.08 1.38
N GLY A 125 23.19 0.27 0.47
CA GLY A 125 22.41 -0.93 0.76
C GLY A 125 23.25 -2.19 0.62
N LEU A 126 22.68 -3.31 1.07
CA LEU A 126 23.19 -4.65 0.89
C LEU A 126 22.17 -5.49 0.13
N ARG A 127 22.59 -6.03 -1.01
CA ARG A 127 21.85 -7.06 -1.73
C ARG A 127 21.75 -8.35 -0.90
N LYS A 128 20.86 -9.25 -1.31
CA LYS A 128 20.64 -10.57 -0.67
C LYS A 128 21.92 -11.41 -0.56
N ASP A 129 22.85 -11.27 -1.50
CA ASP A 129 24.15 -11.94 -1.53
C ASP A 129 25.25 -11.20 -0.74
N GLY A 130 24.94 -10.03 -0.18
CA GLY A 130 25.87 -9.18 0.57
C GLY A 130 26.63 -8.15 -0.28
N GLU A 131 26.40 -8.05 -1.59
CA GLU A 131 27.00 -7.00 -2.42
C GLU A 131 26.51 -5.61 -1.95
N ARG A 132 27.43 -4.65 -1.85
CA ARG A 132 27.08 -3.26 -1.56
C ARG A 132 26.51 -2.57 -2.79
N LEU A 133 25.46 -1.79 -2.55
CA LEU A 133 24.74 -1.05 -3.57
C LEU A 133 24.64 0.42 -3.16
N PRO A 134 25.21 1.38 -3.89
CA PRO A 134 25.02 2.79 -3.56
C PRO A 134 23.60 3.22 -3.94
N LEU A 135 22.93 3.89 -3.01
CA LEU A 135 21.51 4.22 -3.08
C LEU A 135 21.28 5.73 -2.98
N LEU A 136 20.33 6.20 -3.79
CA LEU A 136 19.61 7.45 -3.52
C LEU A 136 18.24 7.08 -2.98
N MET A 137 17.90 7.62 -1.81
CA MET A 137 16.63 7.36 -1.15
C MET A 137 15.88 8.66 -0.90
N THR A 138 14.60 8.65 -1.22
CA THR A 138 13.66 9.69 -0.81
C THR A 138 12.68 9.09 0.18
N ILE A 139 12.59 9.68 1.37
CA ILE A 139 11.74 9.24 2.47
C ILE A 139 10.64 10.27 2.66
N LYS A 140 9.39 9.84 2.61
CA LYS A 140 8.24 10.72 2.81
C LYS A 140 7.30 10.16 3.87
N PRO A 141 6.99 10.90 4.94
CA PRO A 141 5.96 10.50 5.88
C PRO A 141 4.59 10.57 5.20
N ILE A 142 3.79 9.53 5.39
CA ILE A 142 2.39 9.46 4.99
C ILE A 142 1.57 9.34 6.27
N GLN A 143 0.65 10.28 6.43
CA GLN A 143 -0.31 10.28 7.52
C GLN A 143 -1.71 10.19 6.93
N ASP A 144 -2.35 9.03 7.12
CA ASP A 144 -3.73 8.80 6.69
C ASP A 144 -4.73 9.58 7.57
N SER A 145 -4.42 9.72 8.86
CA SER A 145 -5.20 10.49 9.84
C SER A 145 -4.30 10.90 11.01
N PRO A 146 -4.58 12.00 11.73
CA PRO A 146 -3.88 12.39 12.95
C PRO A 146 -3.76 11.26 13.99
N PHE A 147 -4.74 10.34 14.00
CA PHE A 147 -4.85 9.24 14.95
C PHE A 147 -4.36 7.89 14.43
N HIS A 148 -4.00 7.78 13.15
CA HIS A 148 -3.47 6.55 12.57
C HIS A 148 -1.94 6.50 12.71
N GLU A 149 -1.40 5.29 12.75
CA GLU A 149 0.04 5.06 12.70
C GLU A 149 0.64 5.75 11.46
N ARG A 150 1.80 6.40 11.62
CA ARG A 150 2.53 6.98 10.49
C ARG A 150 3.16 5.87 9.67
N TYR A 151 2.98 5.99 8.37
CA TYR A 151 3.68 5.20 7.37
C TYR A 151 4.77 6.06 6.74
N TYR A 152 5.80 5.43 6.20
CA TYR A 152 6.81 6.10 5.41
C TYR A 152 6.89 5.43 4.05
N LEU A 153 6.76 6.24 3.00
CA LEU A 153 7.02 5.81 1.64
C LEU A 153 8.49 6.11 1.34
N LEU A 154 9.24 5.07 0.99
CA LEU A 154 10.61 5.23 0.52
C LEU A 154 10.67 4.88 -0.96
N ASN A 155 11.27 5.79 -1.71
CA ASN A 155 11.71 5.59 -3.07
C ASN A 155 13.22 5.32 -3.01
N VAL A 156 13.67 4.25 -3.65
CA VAL A 156 15.06 3.79 -3.63
C VAL A 156 15.54 3.54 -5.04
N SER A 157 16.63 4.18 -5.42
CA SER A 157 17.23 4.08 -6.75
C SER A 157 18.72 3.75 -6.65
N ASN A 158 19.21 2.91 -7.58
CA ASN A 158 20.64 2.64 -7.71
C ASN A 158 21.36 3.90 -8.21
N LEU A 159 22.48 4.25 -7.58
CA LEU A 159 23.36 5.32 -8.07
C LEU A 159 24.31 4.83 -9.17
N ILE A 160 24.57 3.54 -9.29
CA ILE A 160 25.40 2.97 -10.36
C ILE A 160 24.64 3.09 -11.69
N GLY A 161 25.13 3.97 -12.58
CA GLY A 161 24.52 4.28 -13.88
C GLY A 161 23.95 5.69 -13.99
N LEU A 162 23.88 6.46 -12.91
CA LEU A 162 23.71 7.92 -12.97
C LEU A 162 25.06 8.55 -13.35
N ASN A 163 25.48 8.34 -14.59
CA ASN A 163 26.60 9.08 -15.17
C ASN A 163 26.27 10.57 -15.10
N GLU A 164 27.24 11.42 -14.75
CA GLU A 164 27.12 12.90 -14.72
C GLU A 164 26.64 13.50 -16.06
N SER A 165 26.60 12.68 -17.12
CA SER A 165 26.08 12.99 -18.45
C SER A 165 24.56 12.77 -18.61
N SER A 166 23.86 12.24 -17.61
CA SER A 166 22.39 12.09 -17.66
C SER A 166 21.74 13.41 -17.27
N PRO A 167 20.95 14.06 -18.15
CA PRO A 167 20.32 15.35 -17.86
C PRO A 167 19.40 15.33 -16.63
N ARG A 168 19.04 14.15 -16.10
CA ARG A 168 18.18 13.98 -14.93
C ARG A 168 18.91 13.93 -13.59
N ALA A 169 20.23 13.80 -13.56
CA ALA A 169 20.99 13.83 -12.30
C ALA A 169 21.03 15.24 -11.68
N ALA A 170 21.04 16.28 -12.52
CA ALA A 170 21.06 17.68 -12.08
C ALA A 170 19.73 18.14 -11.44
N ASP A 171 18.60 17.57 -11.86
CA ASP A 171 17.28 17.92 -11.34
C ASP A 171 16.94 17.22 -10.00
N LEU A 172 17.65 16.14 -9.66
CA LEU A 172 17.45 15.41 -8.39
C LEU A 172 18.38 15.87 -7.26
N ILE A 173 19.35 16.74 -7.55
CA ILE A 173 20.40 17.19 -6.61
C ILE A 173 20.21 18.66 -6.18
N SER A 174 19.21 19.36 -6.71
CA SER A 174 19.00 20.81 -6.49
C SER A 174 17.78 21.17 -5.62
N VAL A 175 17.62 20.50 -4.47
CA VAL A 175 16.72 20.95 -3.38
C VAL A 175 17.48 21.03 -2.07
#